data_AF-A0A6N6W4Y1-F1
#
_entry.id   AF-A0A6N6W4Y1-F1
#
_cell.length_a   1.000
_cell.length_b   1.000
_cell.length_c   1.000
_cell.angle_alpha   90.00
_cell.angle_beta   90.00
_cell.angle_gamma   90.00
#
_symmetry.space_group_name_H-M   'P 1'
#
loop_
_entity.id
_entity.type
_entity.pdbx_description
1 polymer ?
#
loop_
_entity_poly.entity_id
_entity_poly.type
_entity_poly.pdbx_seq_one_letter_code
_entity_poly.pdbx_strand_id
1 'polypeptide(L)'
;MDTVTEFTEVKAARKYRRRTPDEKRQIVEETLSGGRSVAEIARSHEVNANQLFDWRKQYLEGRLGVNGRECALLPVTVNEASDSGAAEPAASTPSAPGPGTIRIQLPRGEVHVEGSVDPDTLRVVIQCLIR
;
A
#
# COMPACT_ATOMS: atom_id res chain seq x y z
N MET A 1 60.50 13.59 -11.08
CA MET A 1 59.84 12.27 -10.87
C MET A 1 58.95 12.49 -9.68
N ASP A 2 57.74 12.97 -9.94
CA ASP A 2 56.87 13.54 -8.91
C ASP A 2 55.66 12.64 -8.79
N THR A 3 55.69 11.77 -7.78
CA THR A 3 54.61 10.84 -7.48
C THR A 3 53.52 11.61 -6.76
N VAL A 4 52.54 12.11 -7.51
CA VAL A 4 51.30 12.65 -6.92
C VAL A 4 50.53 11.48 -6.31
N THR A 5 50.51 11.43 -4.98
CA THR A 5 49.72 10.46 -4.22
C THR A 5 48.31 11.02 -4.10
N GLU A 6 47.40 10.50 -4.94
CA GLU A 6 45.97 10.84 -4.91
C GLU A 6 45.28 10.01 -3.82
N PHE A 7 44.90 10.66 -2.72
CA PHE A 7 44.14 10.04 -1.64
C PHE A 7 42.67 9.93 -2.06
N THR A 8 42.26 8.74 -2.51
CA THR A 8 40.84 8.44 -2.71
C THR A 8 40.20 8.19 -1.35
N GLU A 9 39.57 9.22 -0.80
CA GLU A 9 38.82 9.13 0.46
C GLU A 9 37.63 8.17 0.27
N VAL A 10 37.73 7.01 0.91
CA VAL A 10 36.69 5.97 0.88
C VAL A 10 35.49 6.48 1.67
N LYS A 11 34.46 6.97 0.95
CA LYS A 11 33.17 7.39 1.53
C LYS A 11 32.61 6.28 2.43
N ALA A 12 32.55 6.55 3.73
CA ALA A 12 31.92 5.68 4.71
C ALA A 12 30.50 5.31 4.25
N ALA A 13 30.12 4.03 4.39
CA ALA A 13 28.81 3.53 4.04
C ALA A 13 27.72 4.35 4.75
N ARG A 14 26.86 5.04 3.98
CA ARG A 14 25.76 5.84 4.52
C ARG A 14 24.85 4.94 5.35
N LYS A 15 24.86 5.14 6.67
CA LYS A 15 23.95 4.48 7.60
C LYS A 15 22.52 4.82 7.17
N TYR A 16 21.74 3.80 6.79
CA TYR A 16 20.33 3.99 6.43
C TYR A 16 19.57 4.50 7.66
N ARG A 17 19.35 5.81 7.74
CA ARG A 17 18.55 6.44 8.79
C ARG A 17 17.07 6.19 8.47
N ARG A 18 16.39 5.40 9.30
CA ARG A 18 14.92 5.30 9.25
C ARG A 18 14.35 6.62 9.78
N ARG A 19 13.48 7.25 8.99
CA ARG A 19 12.71 8.44 9.40
C ARG A 19 11.28 8.07 9.76
N THR A 20 10.75 8.71 10.79
CA THR A 20 9.35 8.55 11.20
C THR A 20 8.41 9.13 10.14
N PRO A 21 7.14 8.69 10.08
CA PRO A 21 6.17 9.28 9.14
C PRO A 21 5.97 10.79 9.36
N ASP A 22 6.03 11.25 10.61
CA ASP A 22 5.92 12.68 10.94
C ASP A 22 7.12 13.48 10.44
N GLU A 23 8.35 12.98 10.62
CA GLU A 23 9.55 13.59 10.04
C GLU A 23 9.44 13.71 8.52
N LYS A 24 8.97 12.65 7.83
CA LYS A 24 8.77 12.70 6.37
C LYS A 24 7.74 13.74 5.98
N ARG A 25 6.66 13.87 6.75
CA ARG A 25 5.59 14.84 6.50
C ARG A 25 6.10 16.28 6.60
N GLN A 26 6.82 16.61 7.67
CA GLN A 26 7.41 17.94 7.85
C GLN A 26 8.33 18.33 6.69
N ILE A 27 9.19 17.40 6.24
CA ILE A 27 10.10 17.66 5.11
C ILE A 27 9.31 17.89 3.82
N VAL A 28 8.24 17.12 3.57
CA VAL A 28 7.41 17.30 2.37
C VAL A 28 6.64 18.63 2.42
N GLU A 29 6.06 18.99 3.57
CA GLU A 29 5.37 20.28 3.73
C GLU A 29 6.29 21.46 3.44
N GLU A 30 7.56 21.38 3.87
CA GLU A 30 8.58 22.39 3.54
C GLU A 30 8.86 22.47 2.04
N THR A 31 8.76 21.36 1.30
CA THR A 31 8.86 21.41 -0.18
C THR A 31 7.66 22.06 -0.86
N LEU A 32 6.52 22.15 -0.17
CA LEU A 32 5.28 22.72 -0.68
C LEU A 32 5.14 24.21 -0.34
N SER A 33 5.82 24.70 0.70
CA SER A 33 5.75 26.08 1.16
C SER A 33 6.43 27.13 0.25
N GLY A 34 6.89 26.74 -0.95
CA GLY A 34 7.23 27.68 -2.02
C GLY A 34 8.31 28.69 -1.67
N GLY A 35 9.48 28.24 -1.21
CA GLY A 35 10.60 29.14 -0.90
C GLY A 35 11.99 28.55 -1.09
N ARG A 36 12.12 27.22 -1.18
CA ARG A 36 13.39 26.51 -1.33
C ARG A 36 13.22 25.43 -2.39
N SER A 37 14.28 25.16 -3.14
CA SER A 37 14.24 24.08 -4.12
C SER A 37 14.24 22.71 -3.42
N VAL A 38 13.61 21.71 -4.05
CA VAL A 38 13.59 20.33 -3.53
C VAL A 38 15.00 19.78 -3.29
N ALA A 39 15.95 20.12 -4.16
CA ALA A 39 17.35 19.72 -4.02
C ALA A 39 18.06 20.38 -2.82
N GLU A 40 17.69 21.60 -2.49
CA GLU A 40 18.21 22.31 -1.32
C GLU A 40 17.67 21.72 -0.01
N ILE A 41 16.36 21.47 0.04
CA ILE A 41 15.68 20.81 1.18
C ILE A 41 16.25 19.40 1.38
N ALA A 42 16.42 18.63 0.29
CA ALA A 42 17.01 17.30 0.34
C ALA A 42 18.43 17.32 0.93
N ARG A 43 19.26 18.31 0.58
CA ARG A 43 20.61 18.47 1.17
C ARG A 43 20.56 18.85 2.64
N SER A 44 19.71 19.81 3.05
CA SER A 44 19.62 20.22 4.46
C SER A 44 19.11 19.12 5.36
N HIS A 45 18.22 18.26 4.85
CA HIS A 45 17.70 17.12 5.60
C HIS A 45 18.51 15.85 5.41
N GLU A 46 19.60 15.85 4.64
CA GLU A 46 20.39 14.66 4.29
C GLU A 46 19.51 13.52 3.72
N VAL A 47 18.64 13.87 2.77
CA VAL A 47 17.74 12.95 2.06
C VAL A 47 18.14 12.92 0.58
N ASN A 48 17.94 11.79 -0.09
CA ASN A 48 18.02 11.75 -1.54
C ASN A 48 16.82 12.50 -2.15
N ALA A 49 17.05 13.38 -3.13
CA ALA A 49 15.97 14.09 -3.82
C ALA A 49 14.91 13.15 -4.41
N ASN A 50 15.30 11.97 -4.91
CA ASN A 50 14.38 10.96 -5.42
C ASN A 50 13.43 10.44 -4.32
N GLN A 51 13.95 10.18 -3.11
CA GLN A 51 13.11 9.79 -1.98
C GLN A 51 12.14 10.91 -1.60
N LEU A 52 12.58 12.16 -1.70
CA LEU A 52 11.72 13.31 -1.40
C LEU A 52 10.61 13.49 -2.44
N PHE A 53 10.87 13.22 -3.73
CA PHE A 53 9.84 13.17 -4.77
C PHE A 53 8.82 12.05 -4.50
N ASP A 54 9.29 10.85 -4.12
CA ASP A 54 8.41 9.74 -3.77
C ASP A 54 7.54 10.07 -2.56
N TRP A 55 8.12 10.66 -1.50
CA TRP A 55 7.36 11.07 -0.33
C TRP A 55 6.35 12.17 -0.66
N ARG A 56 6.71 13.12 -1.51
CA ARG A 56 5.81 14.18 -1.97
C ARG A 56 4.63 13.60 -2.75
N LYS A 57 4.86 12.63 -3.63
CA LYS A 57 3.79 11.91 -4.34
C LYS A 57 2.86 11.19 -3.36
N GLN A 58 3.44 10.41 -2.43
CA GLN A 58 2.65 9.70 -1.42
C GLN A 58 1.86 10.65 -0.51
N TYR A 59 2.40 11.82 -0.18
CA TYR A 59 1.73 12.83 0.63
C TYR A 59 0.48 13.39 -0.07
N LEU A 60 0.62 13.77 -1.35
CA LEU A 60 -0.49 14.27 -2.15
C LEU A 60 -1.58 13.20 -2.38
N GLU A 61 -1.19 11.94 -2.42
CA GLU A 61 -2.10 10.80 -2.53
C GLU A 61 -2.70 10.37 -1.18
N GLY A 62 -2.34 11.03 -0.07
CA GLY A 62 -2.80 10.68 1.28
C GLY A 62 -2.24 9.34 1.81
N ARG A 63 -1.20 8.79 1.18
CA ARG A 63 -0.59 7.50 1.50
C ARG A 63 0.70 7.60 2.31
N LEU A 64 1.24 8.80 2.52
CA LEU A 64 2.49 8.97 3.26
C LEU A 64 2.31 8.57 4.73
N GLY A 65 2.97 7.49 5.13
CA GLY A 65 2.88 6.94 6.49
C GLY A 65 1.72 5.98 6.71
N VAL A 66 0.90 5.71 5.68
CA VAL A 66 -0.12 4.66 5.73
C VAL A 66 0.59 3.32 5.61
N ASN A 67 0.78 2.65 6.74
CA ASN A 67 1.14 1.25 6.71
C ASN A 67 -0.08 0.51 6.16
N GLY A 68 0.05 -0.20 5.03
CA GLY A 68 -1.04 -0.96 4.39
C GLY A 68 -1.64 -2.09 5.24
N ARG A 69 -1.39 -2.10 6.55
CA ARG A 69 -1.91 -2.99 7.57
C ARG A 69 -3.05 -2.36 8.39
N GLU A 70 -3.32 -1.06 8.25
CA GLU A 70 -4.35 -0.35 9.01
C GLU A 70 -5.51 0.09 8.10
N CYS A 71 -6.25 -0.86 7.56
CA CYS A 71 -7.57 -0.58 7.00
C CYS A 71 -8.58 -0.56 8.14
N ALA A 72 -9.03 0.62 8.57
CA ALA A 72 -10.08 0.76 9.58
C ALA A 72 -11.47 0.78 8.92
N LEU A 73 -12.40 -0.03 9.45
CA LEU A 73 -13.81 0.02 9.04
C LEU A 73 -14.48 1.23 9.68
N LEU A 74 -15.17 2.06 8.89
CA LEU A 74 -15.97 3.16 9.41
C LEU A 74 -17.41 2.69 9.64
N PRO A 75 -18.00 2.92 10.82
CA PRO A 75 -19.39 2.55 11.08
C PRO A 75 -20.33 3.40 10.22
N VAL A 76 -21.22 2.74 9.48
CA VAL A 76 -22.31 3.38 8.74
C VAL A 76 -23.62 3.02 9.44
N THR A 77 -24.41 4.03 9.81
CA THR A 77 -25.74 3.83 10.39
C THR A 77 -26.76 3.85 9.25
N VAL A 78 -27.42 2.72 9.01
CA VAL A 78 -28.55 2.65 8.08
C VAL A 78 -29.78 3.12 8.83
N ASN A 79 -30.31 4.29 8.46
CA ASN A 79 -31.58 4.75 8.97
C ASN A 79 -32.67 4.03 8.17
N GLU A 80 -33.42 3.12 8.79
CA GLU A 80 -34.59 2.51 8.17
C GLU A 80 -35.60 3.64 7.94
N ALA A 81 -35.62 4.17 6.72
CA ALA A 81 -36.68 5.04 6.27
C ALA A 81 -37.98 4.24 6.46
N SER A 82 -38.86 4.78 7.30
CA SER A 82 -40.10 4.14 7.71
C SER A 82 -40.83 3.55 6.52
N ASP A 83 -41.17 2.26 6.65
CA ASP A 83 -42.06 1.57 5.76
C ASP A 83 -43.42 2.29 5.77
N SER A 84 -43.75 2.94 4.66
CA SER A 84 -45.07 3.48 4.36
C SER A 84 -45.16 3.76 2.85
N GLY A 85 -45.55 2.73 2.09
CA GLY A 85 -46.03 2.92 0.72
C GLY A 85 -45.78 1.74 -0.20
N ALA A 86 -46.75 0.83 -0.23
CA ALA A 86 -47.03 -0.18 -1.25
C ALA A 86 -46.26 -0.06 -2.59
N ALA A 87 -45.33 -1.00 -2.81
CA ALA A 87 -45.09 -1.65 -4.08
C ALA A 87 -44.40 -2.99 -3.80
N GLU A 88 -45.10 -4.09 -4.05
CA GLU A 88 -44.55 -5.44 -4.01
C GLU A 88 -43.37 -5.51 -5.02
N PRO A 89 -42.11 -5.71 -4.56
CA PRO A 89 -41.05 -5.99 -5.50
C PRO A 89 -41.20 -7.46 -5.88
N ALA A 90 -41.53 -7.69 -7.14
CA ALA A 90 -41.53 -9.01 -7.76
C ALA A 90 -40.32 -9.80 -7.28
N ALA A 91 -40.60 -11.02 -6.78
CA ALA A 91 -39.62 -11.98 -6.30
C ALA A 91 -38.37 -11.95 -7.18
N SER A 92 -37.29 -11.36 -6.64
CA SER A 92 -35.98 -11.54 -7.22
C SER A 92 -35.62 -13.00 -6.99
N THR A 93 -35.77 -13.80 -8.04
CA THR A 93 -35.11 -15.10 -8.16
C THR A 93 -33.70 -14.93 -7.60
N PRO A 94 -33.22 -15.78 -6.67
CA PRO A 94 -31.83 -15.70 -6.25
C PRO A 94 -31.00 -15.88 -7.51
N SER A 95 -30.36 -14.80 -7.95
CA SER A 95 -29.40 -14.84 -9.05
C SER A 95 -28.40 -15.92 -8.65
N ALA A 96 -28.28 -16.95 -9.49
CA ALA A 96 -27.37 -18.06 -9.26
C ALA A 96 -26.01 -17.50 -8.81
N PRO A 97 -25.32 -18.13 -7.84
CA PRO A 97 -24.01 -17.66 -7.42
C PRO A 97 -23.15 -17.50 -8.67
N GLY A 98 -22.85 -16.25 -9.03
CA GLY A 98 -21.94 -15.95 -10.12
C GLY A 98 -20.63 -16.68 -9.84
N PRO A 99 -19.90 -17.13 -10.89
CA PRO A 99 -18.69 -17.93 -10.71
C PRO A 99 -17.76 -17.20 -9.73
N GLY A 100 -17.67 -17.74 -8.51
CA GLY A 100 -16.84 -17.20 -7.46
C GLY A 100 -15.39 -17.54 -7.79
N THR A 101 -14.50 -16.58 -7.58
CA THR A 101 -13.09 -16.78 -7.81
C THR A 101 -12.35 -16.74 -6.47
N ILE A 102 -11.65 -17.82 -6.14
CA ILE A 102 -10.78 -17.93 -4.96
C ILE A 102 -9.32 -17.91 -5.44
N ARG A 103 -8.55 -16.94 -4.95
CA ARG A 103 -7.10 -16.82 -5.23
C ARG A 103 -6.32 -17.03 -3.95
N ILE A 104 -5.43 -18.02 -3.95
CA ILE A 104 -4.57 -18.36 -2.81
C ILE A 104 -3.12 -18.15 -3.24
N GLN A 105 -2.43 -17.24 -2.57
CA GLN A 105 -1.01 -16.95 -2.79
C GLN A 105 -0.15 -17.77 -1.82
N LEU A 106 0.71 -18.63 -2.36
CA LEU A 106 1.65 -19.45 -1.59
C LEU A 106 3.10 -19.04 -1.91
N PRO A 107 4.07 -19.30 -1.02
CA PRO A 107 5.48 -19.00 -1.29
C PRO A 107 6.07 -19.68 -2.54
N ARG A 108 5.46 -20.78 -2.99
CA ARG A 108 5.91 -21.58 -4.15
C ARG A 108 5.02 -21.45 -5.39
N GLY A 109 3.97 -20.62 -5.37
CA GLY A 109 3.07 -20.45 -6.51
C GLY A 109 1.71 -19.86 -6.16
N GLU A 110 0.88 -19.62 -7.17
CA GLU A 110 -0.49 -19.11 -7.04
C GLU A 110 -1.50 -20.18 -7.44
N VAL A 111 -2.57 -20.31 -6.65
CA VAL A 111 -3.68 -21.23 -6.94
C VAL A 111 -4.91 -20.41 -7.25
N HIS A 112 -5.44 -20.63 -8.44
CA HIS A 112 -6.62 -19.96 -8.95
C HIS A 112 -7.76 -20.96 -9.07
N VAL A 113 -8.88 -20.67 -8.42
CA VAL A 113 -10.05 -21.54 -8.41
C VAL A 113 -11.24 -20.70 -8.87
N GLU A 114 -11.88 -21.10 -9.96
CA GLU A 114 -13.02 -20.41 -10.57
C GLU A 114 -14.25 -21.31 -10.60
N GLY A 115 -15.43 -20.73 -10.37
CA GLY A 115 -16.72 -21.40 -10.52
C GLY A 115 -17.28 -21.99 -9.22
N SER A 116 -18.15 -22.99 -9.36
CA SER A 116 -18.73 -23.72 -8.23
C SER A 116 -17.77 -24.84 -7.82
N VAL A 117 -17.11 -24.68 -6.68
CA VAL A 117 -16.07 -25.60 -6.23
C VAL A 117 -16.54 -26.37 -5.02
N ASP A 118 -16.44 -27.68 -5.12
CA ASP A 118 -16.72 -28.59 -4.03
C ASP A 118 -15.74 -28.37 -2.85
N PRO A 119 -16.24 -28.13 -1.63
CA PRO A 119 -15.40 -27.80 -0.48
C PRO A 119 -14.43 -28.93 -0.09
N ASP A 120 -14.80 -30.18 -0.31
CA ASP A 120 -13.93 -31.32 0.00
C ASP A 120 -12.75 -31.39 -0.97
N THR A 121 -13.01 -31.16 -2.27
CA THR A 121 -11.97 -31.05 -3.29
C THR A 121 -11.01 -29.90 -2.99
N LEU A 122 -11.53 -28.72 -2.61
CA LEU A 122 -10.70 -27.57 -2.24
C LEU A 122 -9.81 -27.87 -1.02
N ARG A 123 -10.36 -28.57 -0.02
CA ARG A 123 -9.60 -28.98 1.18
C ARG A 123 -8.43 -29.90 0.83
N VAL A 124 -8.63 -30.87 -0.07
CA VAL A 124 -7.55 -31.78 -0.50
C VAL A 124 -6.45 -31.01 -1.22
N VAL A 125 -6.81 -30.10 -2.14
CA VAL A 125 -5.83 -29.27 -2.88
C VAL A 125 -5.00 -28.43 -1.91
N ILE A 126 -5.63 -27.76 -0.94
CA ILE A 126 -4.93 -26.96 0.08
C ILE A 126 -3.99 -27.84 0.92
N GLN A 127 -4.42 -29.03 1.34
CA GLN A 127 -3.57 -29.94 2.11
C GLN A 127 -2.33 -30.41 1.35
N CYS A 128 -2.43 -30.63 0.04
CA CYS A 128 -1.28 -31.00 -0.80
C CYS A 128 -0.26 -29.86 -0.93
N LEU A 129 -0.71 -28.60 -0.86
CA LEU A 129 0.15 -27.43 -1.05
C LEU A 129 0.89 -26.98 0.22
N ILE A 130 0.43 -27.42 1.39
CA ILE A 130 1.04 -27.11 2.70
C ILE A 130 2.17 -28.11 3.04
N ARG A 131 2.40 -29.13 2.21
CA ARG A 131 3.42 -30.16 2.41
C ARG A 131 4.79 -29.77 1.85
#